data_AF-A0A7Z9U8E7-F1
#
_entry.id   AF-A0A7Z9U8E7-F1
#
_cell.length_a   1.000
_cell.length_b   1.000
_cell.length_c   1.000
_cell.angle_alpha   90.00
_cell.angle_beta   90.00
_cell.angle_gamma   90.00
#
_symmetry.space_group_name_H-M   'P 1'
#
loop_
_entity.id
_entity.type
_entity.pdbx_description
1 polymer ?
#
loop_
_entity_poly.entity_id
_entity_poly.type
_entity_poly.pdbx_seq_one_letter_code
_entity_poly.pdbx_strand_id
1 'polypeptide(L)'
;PIVETDAKKFQQIIFNLLSNAVKFTGNDGDQGEIILRAEPMRDDGTGEDRVRISVIDNGEGIAPDDQKRIFDKFQQVDSSHTRKHAGTGLGLAIVMELARLLQGEIQLVSEIGSGSMFSLIIPTSIDKHEYEEAKLEAKFRGALRPPSQYERVEDLAENEESSSADEDEDQESLTQPG
;
A
#
# COMPACT_ATOMS: atom_id res chain seq x y z
N PRO A 1 15.88 15.24 -11.28
CA PRO A 1 17.14 14.52 -10.96
C PRO A 1 16.97 13.05 -11.34
N ILE A 2 18.04 12.33 -11.68
CA ILE A 2 17.98 10.87 -11.75
C ILE A 2 17.92 10.33 -10.32
N VAL A 3 17.10 9.32 -10.07
CA VAL A 3 16.92 8.71 -8.75
C VAL A 3 17.28 7.23 -8.85
N GLU A 4 18.24 6.79 -8.04
CA GLU A 4 18.67 5.41 -7.90
C GLU A 4 18.02 4.79 -6.66
N THR A 5 16.95 4.03 -6.87
CA THR A 5 16.15 3.42 -5.79
C THR A 5 15.47 2.12 -6.27
N ASP A 6 14.75 1.43 -5.39
CA ASP A 6 13.91 0.29 -5.79
C ASP A 6 12.65 0.80 -6.52
N ALA A 7 12.67 0.69 -7.85
CA ALA A 7 11.60 1.14 -8.73
C ALA A 7 10.24 0.50 -8.41
N LYS A 8 10.20 -0.78 -8.00
CA LYS A 8 8.93 -1.47 -7.73
C LYS A 8 8.30 -0.93 -6.45
N LYS A 9 9.10 -0.73 -5.40
CA LYS A 9 8.60 -0.15 -4.14
C LYS A 9 8.19 1.31 -4.32
N PHE A 10 8.98 2.08 -5.06
CA PHE A 10 8.61 3.45 -5.43
C PHE A 10 7.26 3.51 -6.16
N GLN A 11 7.09 2.71 -7.21
CA GLN A 11 5.82 2.63 -7.96
C GLN A 11 4.64 2.24 -7.05
N GLN A 12 4.84 1.28 -6.16
CA GLN A 12 3.81 0.86 -5.21
C GLN A 12 3.40 2.00 -4.27
N ILE A 13 4.34 2.84 -3.81
CA ILE A 13 4.01 4.03 -3.02
C ILE A 13 3.13 4.98 -3.84
N ILE A 14 3.59 5.36 -5.04
CA ILE A 14 2.89 6.35 -5.88
C ILE A 14 1.50 5.86 -6.28
N PHE A 15 1.33 4.58 -6.61
CA PHE A 15 0.01 4.03 -6.94
C PHE A 15 -0.94 4.02 -5.75
N ASN A 16 -0.46 3.74 -4.54
CA ASN A 16 -1.31 3.83 -3.35
C ASN A 16 -1.77 5.27 -3.09
N LEU A 17 -0.86 6.25 -3.22
CA LEU A 17 -1.21 7.67 -3.04
C LEU A 17 -2.20 8.14 -4.11
N LEU A 18 -1.96 7.83 -5.38
CA LEU A 18 -2.88 8.18 -6.48
C LEU A 18 -4.23 7.48 -6.35
N SER A 19 -4.26 6.21 -5.94
CA SER A 19 -5.51 5.49 -5.72
C SER A 19 -6.33 6.11 -4.60
N ASN A 20 -5.69 6.61 -3.54
CA ASN A 20 -6.38 7.36 -2.49
C ASN A 20 -6.92 8.68 -3.03
N ALA A 21 -6.13 9.45 -3.77
CA ALA A 21 -6.58 10.69 -4.39
C ALA A 21 -7.81 10.46 -5.27
N VAL A 22 -7.79 9.46 -6.16
CA VAL A 22 -8.94 9.10 -7.01
C VAL A 22 -10.16 8.69 -6.18
N LYS A 23 -9.95 7.97 -5.07
CA LYS A 23 -11.03 7.49 -4.21
C LYS A 23 -11.78 8.62 -3.50
N PHE A 24 -11.09 9.70 -3.13
CA PHE A 24 -11.62 10.77 -2.26
C PHE A 24 -11.85 12.10 -2.98
N THR A 25 -11.74 12.14 -4.31
CA THR A 25 -11.83 13.37 -5.12
C THR A 25 -13.00 13.30 -6.10
N GLY A 26 -13.76 14.41 -6.22
CA GLY A 26 -14.85 14.55 -7.21
C GLY A 26 -16.17 13.84 -6.82
N ASN A 27 -16.33 13.42 -5.57
CA ASN A 27 -17.51 12.67 -5.12
C ASN A 27 -18.75 13.55 -4.81
N ASP A 28 -18.56 14.87 -4.66
CA ASP A 28 -19.61 15.81 -4.24
C ASP A 28 -20.09 16.77 -5.35
N GLY A 29 -19.79 16.45 -6.62
CA GLY A 29 -20.28 17.20 -7.80
C GLY A 29 -19.35 18.31 -8.29
N ASP A 30 -18.28 18.61 -7.57
CA ASP A 30 -17.19 19.46 -8.04
C ASP A 30 -16.28 18.72 -9.03
N GLN A 31 -15.58 19.48 -9.89
CA GLN A 31 -14.57 18.91 -10.78
C GLN A 31 -13.39 18.40 -9.95
N GLY A 32 -13.18 17.08 -9.98
CA GLY A 32 -12.03 16.46 -9.35
C GLY A 32 -10.72 16.80 -10.07
N GLU A 33 -9.73 17.26 -9.31
CA GLU A 33 -8.38 17.56 -9.77
C GLU A 33 -7.37 16.75 -8.95
N ILE A 34 -6.44 16.09 -9.66
CA ILE A 34 -5.31 15.38 -9.05
C ILE A 34 -4.05 15.79 -9.78
N ILE A 35 -3.06 16.26 -9.03
CA ILE A 35 -1.77 16.72 -9.54
C ILE A 35 -0.65 15.85 -8.96
N LEU A 36 0.14 15.25 -9.84
CA LEU A 36 1.42 14.64 -9.48
C LEU A 36 2.55 15.62 -9.77
N ARG A 37 3.29 16.02 -8.75
CA ARG A 37 4.41 16.96 -8.84
C ARG A 37 5.69 16.29 -8.37
N ALA A 38 6.80 16.51 -9.09
CA ALA A 38 8.13 16.11 -8.65
C ALA A 38 9.05 17.34 -8.64
N GLU A 39 9.73 17.57 -7.52
CA GLU A 39 10.61 18.72 -7.33
C GLU A 39 11.92 18.30 -6.63
N PRO A 40 13.09 18.80 -7.06
CA PRO A 40 14.33 18.58 -6.34
C PRO A 40 14.29 19.32 -5.00
N MET A 41 14.69 18.64 -3.93
CA MET A 41 14.99 19.24 -2.63
C MET A 41 16.50 19.30 -2.49
N ARG A 42 17.03 20.51 -2.54
CA ARG A 42 18.46 20.73 -2.36
C ARG A 42 18.83 20.57 -0.89
N ASP A 43 20.00 20.00 -0.70
CA ASP A 43 20.69 19.84 0.55
C ASP A 43 20.57 21.09 1.47
N ASP A 44 20.07 20.89 2.69
CA ASP A 44 19.98 21.87 3.77
C ASP A 44 21.23 21.86 4.69
N GLY A 45 22.28 21.13 4.30
CA GLY A 45 23.52 20.93 5.05
C GLY A 45 23.75 19.47 5.49
N THR A 46 22.92 18.53 5.03
CA THR A 46 22.97 17.08 5.26
C THR A 46 23.83 16.31 4.25
N GLY A 47 24.21 16.90 3.12
CA GLY A 47 25.06 16.28 2.09
C GLY A 47 24.31 15.41 1.08
N GLU A 48 22.98 15.35 1.14
CA GLU A 48 22.16 14.45 0.33
C GLU A 48 21.14 15.22 -0.53
N ASP A 49 21.27 15.11 -1.85
CA ASP A 49 20.22 15.56 -2.76
C ASP A 49 18.97 14.69 -2.56
N ARG A 50 17.82 15.34 -2.40
CA ARG A 50 16.53 14.66 -2.24
C ARG A 50 15.58 15.05 -3.37
N VAL A 51 14.53 14.25 -3.53
CA VAL A 51 13.40 14.57 -4.39
C VAL A 51 12.12 14.48 -3.58
N ARG A 52 11.25 15.47 -3.75
CA ARG A 52 9.88 15.44 -3.24
C ARG A 52 8.93 15.09 -4.38
N ILE A 53 8.11 14.08 -4.18
CA ILE A 53 7.03 13.68 -5.08
C ILE A 53 5.72 13.88 -4.33
N SER A 54 4.92 14.83 -4.79
CA SER A 54 3.63 15.16 -4.17
C SER A 54 2.47 14.70 -5.02
N VAL A 55 1.50 14.01 -4.40
CA VAL A 55 0.15 13.79 -4.94
C VAL A 55 -0.76 14.78 -4.23
N ILE A 56 -1.33 15.70 -5.00
CA ILE A 56 -2.22 16.76 -4.53
C ILE A 56 -3.60 16.48 -5.10
N ASP A 57 -4.62 16.53 -4.26
CA ASP A 57 -6.01 16.43 -4.65
C ASP A 57 -6.85 17.57 -4.07
N ASN A 58 -7.99 17.86 -4.69
CA ASN A 58 -9.01 18.78 -4.19
C ASN A 58 -10.21 18.03 -3.60
N GLY A 59 -9.97 16.86 -2.98
CA GLY A 59 -11.01 16.04 -2.38
C GLY A 59 -11.57 16.57 -1.05
N GLU A 60 -12.22 15.70 -0.30
CA GLU A 60 -12.90 16.05 0.97
C GLU A 60 -11.95 16.55 2.08
N GLY A 61 -10.64 16.28 1.95
CA GLY A 61 -9.65 16.58 2.98
C GLY A 61 -9.77 15.68 4.22
N ILE A 62 -8.87 15.87 5.18
CA ILE A 62 -8.70 15.01 6.36
C ILE A 62 -8.70 15.85 7.63
N ALA A 63 -9.56 15.48 8.59
CA ALA A 63 -9.66 16.14 9.89
C ALA A 63 -8.32 16.08 10.65
N PRO A 64 -7.88 17.15 11.34
CA PRO A 64 -6.60 17.17 12.06
C PRO A 64 -6.41 16.00 13.05
N ASP A 65 -7.49 15.58 13.73
CA ASP A 65 -7.45 14.47 14.69
C ASP A 65 -7.25 13.10 14.01
N ASP A 66 -7.58 12.99 12.73
CA ASP A 66 -7.45 11.76 11.95
C ASP A 66 -6.13 11.70 11.17
N GLN A 67 -5.48 12.84 10.88
CA GLN A 67 -4.25 12.91 10.08
C GLN A 67 -3.11 12.03 10.59
N LYS A 68 -3.02 11.80 11.91
CA LYS A 68 -2.02 10.86 12.47
C LYS A 68 -2.46 9.40 12.34
N ARG A 69 -3.77 9.15 12.49
CA ARG A 69 -4.36 7.82 12.57
C ARG A 69 -4.48 7.13 11.21
N ILE A 70 -4.59 7.90 10.12
CA ILE A 70 -4.70 7.32 8.76
C ILE A 70 -3.47 6.50 8.34
N PHE A 71 -2.33 6.67 9.03
CA PHE A 71 -1.11 5.89 8.78
C PHE A 71 -1.06 4.59 9.59
N ASP A 72 -1.97 4.41 10.55
CA ASP A 72 -2.07 3.17 11.33
C ASP A 72 -2.81 2.08 10.53
N LYS A 73 -2.36 0.83 10.68
CA LYS A 73 -2.98 -0.31 10.00
C LYS A 73 -4.44 -0.46 10.43
N PHE A 74 -5.31 -0.69 9.44
CA PHE A 74 -6.74 -0.96 9.63
C PHE A 74 -7.56 0.21 10.18
N GLN A 75 -6.98 1.41 10.28
CA GLN A 75 -7.77 2.61 10.58
C GLN A 75 -8.45 3.09 9.29
N GLN A 76 -9.77 3.17 9.33
CA GLN A 76 -10.56 3.98 8.41
C GLN A 76 -11.07 5.18 9.19
N VAL A 77 -11.02 6.36 8.60
CA VAL A 77 -11.60 7.56 9.21
C VAL A 77 -13.12 7.36 9.30
N ASP A 78 -13.65 7.47 10.51
CA ASP A 78 -15.05 7.16 10.84
C ASP A 78 -15.92 8.40 10.59
N SER A 79 -15.87 8.93 9.37
CA SER A 79 -16.81 9.95 8.90
C SER A 79 -17.97 9.23 8.22
N SER A 80 -19.21 9.67 8.46
CA SER A 80 -20.44 9.06 7.90
C SER A 80 -20.47 8.92 6.36
N HIS A 81 -19.46 9.45 5.66
CA HIS A 81 -19.19 9.39 4.23
C HIS A 81 -18.26 8.24 3.79
N THR A 82 -17.37 7.71 4.64
CA THR A 82 -16.40 6.65 4.26
C THR A 82 -17.02 5.28 4.03
N ARG A 83 -18.24 5.03 4.50
CA ARG A 83 -19.00 3.81 4.19
C ARG A 83 -19.25 3.59 2.70
N LYS A 84 -19.09 4.62 1.86
CA LYS A 84 -19.20 4.49 0.40
C LYS A 84 -17.95 3.91 -0.27
N HIS A 85 -16.80 3.90 0.41
CA HIS A 85 -15.54 3.55 -0.25
C HIS A 85 -14.81 2.41 0.47
N ALA A 86 -15.13 1.17 0.08
CA ALA A 86 -14.45 -0.04 0.56
C ALA A 86 -12.92 0.06 0.39
N GLY A 87 -12.17 -0.30 1.43
CA GLY A 87 -10.70 -0.40 1.38
C GLY A 87 -10.17 -1.01 2.68
N THR A 88 -9.03 -1.70 2.66
CA THR A 88 -8.54 -2.45 3.82
C THR A 88 -7.94 -1.59 4.94
N GLY A 89 -7.79 -0.27 4.73
CA GLY A 89 -7.06 0.61 5.64
C GLY A 89 -5.56 0.31 5.72
N LEU A 90 -5.01 -0.46 4.77
CA LEU A 90 -3.59 -0.84 4.73
C LEU A 90 -2.75 0.06 3.81
N GLY A 91 -3.38 0.77 2.86
CA GLY A 91 -2.67 1.49 1.80
C GLY A 91 -1.62 2.47 2.32
N LEU A 92 -1.99 3.37 3.23
CA LEU A 92 -1.06 4.36 3.79
C LEU A 92 -0.05 3.76 4.78
N ALA A 93 -0.42 2.70 5.50
CA ALA A 93 0.51 1.99 6.37
C ALA A 93 1.63 1.30 5.56
N ILE A 94 1.29 0.70 4.41
CA ILE A 94 2.26 0.14 3.47
C ILE A 94 3.15 1.26 2.91
N VAL A 95 2.56 2.40 2.55
CA VAL A 95 3.32 3.56 2.06
C VAL A 95 4.37 4.01 3.09
N MET A 96 4.05 4.05 4.39
CA MET A 96 5.01 4.39 5.44
C MET A 96 6.16 3.38 5.56
N GLU A 97 5.86 2.08 5.51
CA GLU A 97 6.87 1.02 5.57
C GLU A 97 7.81 1.06 4.37
N LEU A 98 7.25 1.26 3.17
CA LEU A 98 8.04 1.36 1.94
C LEU A 98 8.86 2.64 1.89
N ALA A 99 8.32 3.78 2.31
CA ALA A 99 9.06 5.05 2.34
C ALA A 99 10.31 4.92 3.24
N ARG A 100 10.16 4.34 4.43
CA ARG A 100 11.28 4.04 5.33
C ARG A 100 12.32 3.11 4.69
N LEU A 101 11.87 2.06 4.00
CA LEU A 101 12.75 1.16 3.28
C LEU A 101 13.56 1.90 2.20
N LEU A 102 12.99 2.95 1.60
CA LEU A 102 13.66 3.81 0.63
C LEU A 102 14.39 5.00 1.28
N GLN A 103 14.69 4.95 2.59
CA GLN A 103 15.37 6.01 3.37
C GLN A 103 14.68 7.38 3.27
N GLY A 104 13.37 7.32 3.07
CA GLY A 104 12.52 8.49 2.90
C GLY A 104 11.49 8.63 3.99
N GLU A 105 10.67 9.65 3.80
CA GLU A 105 9.55 9.98 4.67
C GLU A 105 8.31 10.38 3.86
N ILE A 106 7.18 10.37 4.55
CA ILE A 106 5.90 10.85 4.03
C ILE A 106 5.48 12.06 4.84
N GLN A 107 5.13 13.14 4.14
CA GLN A 107 4.52 14.32 4.73
C GLN A 107 3.08 14.45 4.24
N LEU A 108 2.22 15.00 5.09
CA LEU A 108 0.82 15.28 4.79
C LEU A 108 0.51 16.74 5.12
N VAL A 109 -0.14 17.41 4.18
CA VAL A 109 -0.86 18.68 4.41
C VAL A 109 -2.28 18.47 3.94
N SER A 110 -3.28 18.69 4.80
CA SER A 110 -4.68 18.48 4.44
C SER A 110 -5.60 19.38 5.26
N GLU A 111 -6.69 19.81 4.63
CA GLU A 111 -7.73 20.62 5.25
C GLU A 111 -9.09 20.16 4.72
N ILE A 112 -10.07 19.99 5.63
CA ILE A 112 -11.43 19.56 5.27
C ILE A 112 -12.02 20.53 4.24
N GLY A 113 -12.51 19.99 3.13
CA GLY A 113 -13.12 20.73 2.03
C GLY A 113 -12.13 21.41 1.08
N SER A 114 -10.81 21.32 1.34
CA SER A 114 -9.76 21.86 0.46
C SER A 114 -8.90 20.78 -0.20
N GLY A 115 -9.01 19.53 0.24
CA GLY A 115 -8.25 18.40 -0.28
C GLY A 115 -7.00 18.06 0.52
N SER A 116 -6.11 17.28 -0.10
CA SER A 116 -4.92 16.75 0.56
C SER A 116 -3.69 16.80 -0.34
N MET A 117 -2.51 16.96 0.27
CA MET A 117 -1.21 16.81 -0.36
C MET A 117 -0.39 15.80 0.43
N PHE A 118 -0.14 14.65 -0.19
CA PHE A 118 0.80 13.64 0.30
C PHE A 118 2.12 13.78 -0.43
N SER A 119 3.22 13.90 0.31
CA SER A 119 4.55 14.07 -0.25
C SER A 119 5.48 12.92 0.18
N LEU A 120 5.98 12.16 -0.80
CA LEU A 120 7.11 11.25 -0.61
C LEU A 120 8.41 12.04 -0.78
N ILE A 121 9.28 11.99 0.21
CA ILE A 121 10.62 12.60 0.16
C ILE A 121 11.64 11.48 0.29
N ILE A 122 12.48 11.30 -0.73
CA ILE A 122 13.52 10.26 -0.78
C ILE A 122 14.85 10.86 -1.24
N PRO A 123 16.00 10.28 -0.83
CA PRO A 123 17.29 10.64 -1.40
C PRO A 123 17.36 10.24 -2.89
N THR A 124 18.18 10.95 -3.66
CA THR A 124 18.40 10.61 -5.08
C THR A 124 19.22 9.34 -5.26
N SER A 125 19.90 8.85 -4.21
CA SER A 125 20.55 7.54 -4.17
C SER A 125 20.39 6.96 -2.77
N ILE A 126 20.01 5.70 -2.67
CA ILE A 126 19.87 5.00 -1.39
C ILE A 126 21.18 4.32 -0.98
N ASP A 127 21.48 4.31 0.32
CA ASP A 127 22.53 3.46 0.87
C ASP A 127 22.11 1.98 0.79
N LYS A 128 22.87 1.17 0.05
CA LYS A 128 22.53 -0.25 -0.17
C LYS A 128 22.65 -1.09 1.09
N HIS A 129 23.56 -0.75 2.00
CA HIS A 129 23.74 -1.50 3.25
C HIS A 129 22.56 -1.28 4.18
N GLU A 130 22.19 -0.01 4.39
CA GLU A 130 21.02 0.34 5.21
C GLU A 130 19.73 -0.23 4.60
N TYR A 131 19.59 -0.19 3.27
CA TYR A 131 18.45 -0.81 2.59
C TYR A 131 18.34 -2.31 2.84
N GLU A 132 19.43 -3.09 2.71
CA GLU A 132 19.39 -4.53 2.94
C GLU A 132 19.19 -4.89 4.42
N GLU A 133 19.73 -4.11 5.36
CA GLU A 133 19.43 -4.26 6.79
C GLU A 133 17.94 -4.00 7.09
N ALA A 134 17.39 -2.88 6.62
CA ALA A 134 15.98 -2.55 6.82
C ALA A 134 15.03 -3.58 6.20
N LYS A 135 15.39 -4.10 5.02
CA LYS A 135 14.65 -5.18 4.34
C LYS A 135 14.68 -6.48 5.12
N LEU A 136 15.83 -6.83 5.69
CA LEU A 136 15.98 -8.02 6.52
C LEU A 136 15.15 -7.89 7.80
N GLU A 137 15.22 -6.73 8.47
CA GLU A 137 14.38 -6.44 9.63
C GLU A 137 12.88 -6.52 9.33
N ALA A 138 12.44 -5.97 8.18
CA ALA A 138 11.06 -6.02 7.77
C ALA A 138 10.59 -7.48 7.55
N LYS A 139 11.45 -8.31 6.94
CA LYS A 139 11.20 -9.75 6.78
C LYS A 139 11.06 -10.47 8.13
N PHE A 140 11.93 -10.17 9.09
CA PHE A 140 11.86 -10.76 10.43
C PHE A 140 10.68 -10.25 11.25
N ARG A 141 10.32 -8.96 11.17
CA ARG A 141 9.10 -8.43 11.81
C ARG A 141 7.83 -9.06 11.23
N GLY A 142 7.81 -9.33 9.94
CA GLY A 142 6.74 -10.10 9.29
C GLY A 142 6.67 -11.55 9.81
N ALA A 143 7.81 -12.20 10.00
CA ALA A 143 7.90 -13.58 10.51
C ALA A 143 7.70 -13.72 12.03
N LEU A 144 7.93 -12.65 12.80
CA LEU A 144 7.73 -12.60 14.26
C LEU A 144 6.32 -12.12 14.65
N ARG A 145 5.44 -11.83 13.68
CA ARG A 145 4.01 -11.70 13.98
C ARG A 145 3.52 -13.09 14.43
N PRO A 146 2.98 -13.25 15.64
CA PRO A 146 2.17 -14.43 15.91
C PRO A 146 1.07 -14.45 14.85
N PRO A 147 0.75 -15.61 14.24
CA PRO A 147 -0.31 -15.68 13.25
C PRO A 147 -1.57 -15.09 13.88
N SER A 148 -1.98 -13.93 13.39
CA SER A 148 -3.31 -13.41 13.70
C SER A 148 -4.29 -14.45 13.20
N GLN A 149 -5.34 -14.73 13.97
CA GLN A 149 -6.30 -15.83 13.79
C GLN A 149 -7.06 -15.83 12.44
N TYR A 150 -6.67 -14.98 11.49
CA TYR A 150 -7.30 -14.77 10.18
C TYR A 150 -6.56 -15.40 8.99
N GLU A 151 -5.38 -16.00 9.16
CA GLU A 151 -4.71 -16.74 8.06
C GLU A 151 -5.24 -18.18 7.85
N ARG A 152 -6.23 -18.63 8.62
CA ARG A 152 -6.75 -20.01 8.52
C ARG A 152 -7.89 -20.21 7.50
N VAL A 153 -8.21 -19.20 6.69
CA VAL A 153 -9.32 -19.27 5.72
C VAL A 153 -8.89 -19.40 4.26
N GLU A 154 -7.62 -19.17 3.92
CA GLU A 154 -7.14 -19.31 2.53
C GLU A 154 -6.57 -20.73 2.24
N ASP A 155 -6.00 -21.41 3.25
CA ASP A 155 -5.45 -22.78 3.11
C ASP A 155 -6.51 -23.90 2.98
N LEU A 156 -7.79 -23.60 3.21
CA LEU A 156 -8.88 -24.59 3.05
C LEU A 156 -9.48 -24.60 1.65
N ALA A 157 -9.28 -23.56 0.84
CA ALA A 157 -9.80 -23.49 -0.52
C ALA A 157 -8.90 -24.21 -1.54
N GLU A 158 -7.60 -24.32 -1.27
CA GLU A 158 -6.65 -25.00 -2.17
C GLU A 158 -6.58 -26.53 -1.96
N ASN A 159 -7.14 -27.06 -0.87
CA ASN A 159 -7.14 -28.51 -0.59
C ASN A 159 -8.40 -29.25 -1.07
N GLU A 160 -9.47 -28.56 -1.51
CA GLU A 160 -10.65 -29.22 -2.08
C GLU A 160 -10.54 -29.45 -3.60
N GLU A 161 -9.66 -28.75 -4.31
CA GLU A 161 -9.44 -28.99 -5.76
C GLU A 161 -8.42 -30.11 -6.06
N SER A 162 -7.67 -30.61 -5.07
CA SER A 162 -6.70 -31.70 -5.27
C SER A 162 -7.22 -33.09 -4.88
N SER A 163 -8.49 -33.24 -4.48
CA SER A 163 -9.02 -34.52 -3.98
C SER A 163 -10.05 -35.21 -4.90
N SER A 164 -10.24 -34.76 -6.15
CA SER A 164 -11.23 -35.34 -7.07
C SER A 164 -10.66 -36.06 -8.30
N ALA A 165 -9.37 -36.39 -8.31
CA ALA A 165 -8.77 -37.21 -9.35
C ALA A 165 -8.09 -38.43 -8.71
N ASP A 166 -8.87 -39.44 -8.35
CA ASP A 166 -8.46 -40.85 -8.19
C ASP A 166 -9.68 -41.71 -7.78
N GLU A 167 -10.69 -41.81 -8.64
CA GLU A 167 -11.68 -42.90 -8.58
C GLU A 167 -12.08 -43.30 -10.00
N ASP A 168 -11.22 -44.10 -10.65
CA ASP A 168 -11.62 -44.93 -11.79
C ASP A 168 -10.62 -46.08 -11.91
N GLU A 169 -10.72 -47.08 -11.03
CA GLU A 169 -10.31 -48.45 -11.35
C GLU A 169 -11.01 -49.46 -10.40
N ASP A 170 -11.58 -50.50 -11.01
CA ASP A 170 -11.98 -51.80 -10.46
C ASP A 170 -13.36 -52.02 -9.81
N GLN A 171 -14.29 -52.49 -10.65
CA GLN A 171 -15.25 -53.61 -10.45
C GLN A 171 -16.03 -53.78 -11.78
N GLU A 172 -16.33 -54.94 -12.36
CA GLU A 172 -16.25 -56.33 -11.95
C GLU A 172 -16.43 -57.23 -13.21
N SER A 173 -16.09 -58.50 -13.05
CA SER A 173 -16.03 -59.61 -14.00
C SER A 173 -17.32 -60.01 -14.75
N LEU A 174 -17.11 -60.53 -15.98
CA LEU A 174 -17.78 -61.68 -16.64
C LEU A 174 -19.33 -61.73 -16.74
N THR A 175 -19.83 -61.76 -17.99
CA THR A 175 -20.57 -62.91 -18.56
C THR A 175 -20.66 -62.79 -20.10
N GLN A 176 -20.42 -63.89 -20.83
CA GLN A 176 -20.53 -63.99 -22.29
C GLN A 176 -21.99 -64.26 -22.73
N PRO A 177 -22.41 -63.88 -23.96
CA PRO A 177 -23.63 -64.39 -24.57
C PRO A 177 -23.37 -65.71 -25.34
N GLY A 178 -24.42 -66.52 -25.47
CA GLY A 178 -24.39 -67.85 -26.09
C GLY A 178 -24.28 -67.91 -27.61
#